data_AF-A0ABD0R8V2-F1
#
_entry.id   AF-A0ABD0R8V2-F1
#
_cell.length_a   1.000
_cell.length_b   1.000
_cell.length_c   1.000
_cell.angle_alpha   90.00
_cell.angle_beta   90.00
_cell.angle_gamma   90.00
#
_symmetry.space_group_name_H-M   'P 1'
#
loop_
_entity.id
_entity.type
_entity.pdbx_description
1 polymer ?
#
loop_
_entity_poly.entity_id
_entity_poly.type
_entity_poly.pdbx_seq_one_letter_code
_entity_poly.pdbx_strand_id
1 'polypeptide(L)'
;MVKEKVHEYDAVLSNLIQEFDSRFEDLRHNTADFELFAQPFTISVDAVRDDLQMELIDLQCDSELKHKFTSLPLTDFYKCVPANRYPKMHKQAQ
;
A
#
# COMPACT_ATOMS: atom_id res chain seq x y z
N MET A 1 43.68 1.42 17.74
CA MET A 1 43.31 2.51 16.80
C MET A 1 42.54 2.05 15.56
N VAL A 2 43.12 1.46 14.50
CA VAL A 2 42.32 1.11 13.28
C VAL A 2 41.29 0.01 13.53
N LYS A 3 41.65 -1.07 14.25
CA LYS A 3 40.72 -2.16 14.57
C LYS A 3 39.56 -1.74 15.48
N GLU A 4 39.78 -0.85 16.45
CA GLU A 4 38.72 -0.31 17.30
C GLU A 4 37.70 0.50 16.51
N LYS A 5 38.18 1.34 15.57
CA LYS A 5 37.30 2.13 14.72
C LYS A 5 36.41 1.27 13.82
N VAL A 6 36.92 0.13 13.33
CA VAL A 6 36.12 -0.80 12.52
C VAL A 6 34.95 -1.37 13.33
N HIS A 7 35.18 -1.78 14.58
CA HIS A 7 34.10 -2.28 15.45
C HIS A 7 33.10 -1.17 15.82
N GLU A 8 33.56 0.06 16.00
CA GLU A 8 32.68 1.21 16.24
C GLU A 8 31.78 1.50 15.03
N TYR A 9 32.34 1.52 13.80
CA TYR A 9 31.55 1.70 12.58
C TYR A 9 30.57 0.56 12.35
N ASP A 10 30.96 -0.68 12.62
CA ASP A 10 30.09 -1.85 12.52
C ASP A 10 28.88 -1.74 13.46
N ALA A 11 29.10 -1.30 14.70
CA ALA A 11 28.03 -1.04 15.67
C ALA A 11 27.11 0.10 15.22
N VAL A 12 27.67 1.19 14.68
CA VAL A 12 26.87 2.33 14.17
C VAL A 12 26.00 1.90 12.99
N LEU A 13 26.55 1.14 12.03
CA LEU A 13 25.81 0.64 10.87
C LEU A 13 24.71 -0.35 11.28
N SER A 14 25.03 -1.27 12.20
CA SER A 14 24.05 -2.24 12.71
C SER A 14 22.88 -1.55 13.41
N ASN A 15 23.16 -0.56 14.27
CA ASN A 15 22.11 0.25 14.90
C ASN A 15 21.29 1.02 13.87
N LEU A 16 21.92 1.60 12.86
CA LEU A 16 21.20 2.33 11.81
C LEU A 16 20.25 1.43 11.02
N ILE A 17 20.68 0.21 10.70
CA ILE A 17 19.83 -0.79 10.03
C ILE A 17 18.65 -1.16 10.92
N GLN A 18 18.90 -1.46 12.20
CA GLN A 18 17.84 -1.83 13.14
C GLN A 18 16.82 -0.70 13.33
N GLU A 19 17.28 0.54 13.47
CA GLU A 19 16.41 1.71 13.58
C GLU A 19 15.61 1.93 12.29
N PHE A 20 16.22 1.74 11.12
CA PHE A 20 15.52 1.83 9.85
C PHE A 20 14.45 0.75 9.73
N ASP A 21 14.77 -0.49 10.05
CA ASP A 21 13.82 -1.59 10.03
C ASP A 21 12.67 -1.27 10.98
N SER A 22 12.94 -1.04 12.27
CA SER A 22 11.92 -0.70 13.28
C SER A 22 11.01 0.46 12.84
N ARG A 23 11.59 1.53 12.30
CA ARG A 23 10.85 2.74 11.92
C ARG A 23 9.86 2.54 10.77
N PHE A 24 10.12 1.58 9.87
CA PHE A 24 9.28 1.31 8.70
C PHE A 24 8.53 -0.02 8.80
N GLU A 25 8.45 -0.58 10.00
CA GLU A 25 7.75 -1.84 10.23
C GLU A 25 6.26 -1.74 9.92
N ASP A 26 5.64 -0.62 10.26
CA ASP A 26 4.27 -0.28 9.91
C ASP A 26 4.02 -0.28 8.39
N LEU A 27 4.94 0.27 7.59
CA LEU A 27 4.83 0.25 6.13
C LEU A 27 4.81 -1.18 5.57
N ARG A 28 5.63 -2.07 6.16
CA ARG A 28 5.69 -3.48 5.77
C ARG A 28 4.40 -4.21 6.14
N HIS A 29 3.84 -3.93 7.32
CA HIS A 29 2.54 -4.46 7.72
C HIS A 29 1.40 -4.02 6.80
N ASN A 30 1.46 -2.79 6.27
CA ASN A 30 0.43 -2.23 5.39
C ASN A 30 0.71 -2.47 3.90
N THR A 31 1.70 -3.30 3.53
CA THR A 31 2.10 -3.49 2.12
C THR A 31 0.96 -4.01 1.24
N ALA A 32 0.12 -4.91 1.78
CA ALA A 32 -1.05 -5.42 1.04
C ALA A 32 -2.08 -4.31 0.77
N ASP A 33 -2.31 -3.41 1.73
CA ASP A 33 -3.21 -2.27 1.56
C ASP A 33 -2.64 -1.28 0.53
N PHE A 34 -1.32 -1.02 0.56
CA PHE A 34 -0.66 -0.20 -0.45
C PHE A 34 -0.79 -0.79 -1.85
N GLU A 35 -0.61 -2.10 -2.00
CA GLU A 35 -0.76 -2.78 -3.28
C GLU A 35 -2.21 -2.71 -3.80
N LEU A 36 -3.19 -2.89 -2.91
CA LEU A 36 -4.61 -2.75 -3.22
C LEU A 36 -4.91 -1.37 -3.82
N PHE A 37 -4.45 -0.30 -3.17
CA PHE A 37 -4.76 1.05 -3.62
C PHE A 37 -3.84 1.53 -4.76
N ALA A 38 -2.66 0.94 -4.92
CA ALA A 38 -1.80 1.21 -6.06
C ALA A 38 -2.33 0.53 -7.33
N GLN A 39 -2.83 -0.70 -7.22
CA GLN A 39 -3.16 -1.58 -8.35
C GLN A 39 -4.50 -2.33 -8.14
N PRO A 40 -5.63 -1.61 -7.93
CA PRO A 40 -6.91 -2.24 -7.59
C PRO A 40 -7.48 -3.14 -8.71
N PHE A 41 -7.03 -2.97 -9.95
CA PHE A 41 -7.51 -3.73 -11.11
C PHE A 41 -6.70 -4.99 -11.44
N THR A 42 -5.58 -5.23 -10.75
CA THR A 42 -4.69 -6.38 -11.02
C THR A 42 -4.33 -7.18 -9.77
N ILE A 43 -4.51 -6.62 -8.57
CA ILE A 43 -4.33 -7.36 -7.31
C ILE A 43 -5.32 -8.54 -7.23
N SER A 44 -4.85 -9.67 -6.71
CA SER A 44 -5.71 -10.82 -6.43
C SER A 44 -6.70 -10.47 -5.32
N VAL A 45 -7.98 -10.80 -5.52
CA VAL A 45 -9.01 -10.62 -4.50
C VAL A 45 -8.67 -11.40 -3.22
N ASP A 46 -8.09 -12.59 -3.37
CA ASP A 46 -7.69 -13.46 -2.24
C ASP A 46 -6.53 -12.88 -1.40
N ALA A 47 -5.79 -11.91 -1.94
CA ALA A 47 -4.69 -11.24 -1.23
C ALA A 47 -5.18 -10.08 -0.34
N VAL A 48 -6.47 -9.77 -0.39
CA VAL A 48 -7.08 -8.63 0.29
C VAL A 48 -7.98 -9.11 1.42
N ARG A 49 -8.09 -8.31 2.48
CA ARG A 49 -8.97 -8.59 3.63
C ARG A 49 -10.40 -8.88 3.19
N ASP A 50 -11.01 -9.90 3.79
CA ASP A 50 -12.37 -10.38 3.49
C ASP A 50 -13.43 -9.28 3.45
N ASP A 51 -13.29 -8.26 4.31
CA ASP A 51 -14.24 -7.16 4.38
C ASP A 51 -14.23 -6.27 3.12
N LEU A 52 -13.16 -6.28 2.33
CA LEU A 52 -13.01 -5.48 1.12
C LEU A 52 -13.22 -6.27 -0.18
N GLN A 53 -13.17 -7.60 -0.13
CA GLN A 53 -13.19 -8.46 -1.33
C GLN A 53 -14.40 -8.19 -2.23
N MET A 54 -15.60 -8.03 -1.66
CA MET A 54 -16.81 -7.74 -2.43
C MET A 54 -16.75 -6.38 -3.14
N GLU A 55 -16.26 -5.33 -2.46
CA GLU A 55 -16.11 -4.01 -3.06
C GLU A 55 -15.04 -4.01 -4.15
N LEU A 56 -13.96 -4.77 -3.95
CA LEU A 56 -12.90 -4.95 -4.94
C LEU A 56 -13.39 -5.69 -6.18
N ILE A 57 -14.17 -6.78 -6.03
CA ILE A 57 -14.77 -7.50 -7.15
C ILE A 57 -15.66 -6.54 -7.97
N ASP A 58 -16.55 -5.81 -7.29
CA ASP A 58 -17.44 -4.84 -7.94
C ASP A 58 -16.64 -3.75 -8.67
N LEU A 59 -15.55 -3.27 -8.07
CA LEU A 59 -14.66 -2.27 -8.66
C LEU A 59 -13.97 -2.83 -9.91
N GLN A 60 -13.42 -4.05 -9.84
CA GLN A 60 -12.71 -4.71 -10.96
C GLN A 60 -13.63 -5.00 -12.14
N CYS A 61 -14.92 -5.23 -11.89
CA CYS A 61 -15.96 -5.39 -12.92
C CYS A 61 -16.44 -4.07 -13.52
N ASP A 62 -16.12 -2.92 -12.94
CA ASP A 62 -16.57 -1.61 -13.41
C ASP A 62 -15.66 -1.07 -14.53
N SER A 63 -16.12 -1.21 -15.78
CA SER A 63 -15.36 -0.79 -16.97
C SER A 63 -15.13 0.72 -17.03
N GLU A 64 -16.04 1.53 -16.50
CA GLU A 64 -15.88 2.99 -16.48
C GLU A 64 -14.81 3.41 -15.49
N LEU A 65 -14.82 2.84 -14.27
CA LEU A 65 -13.79 3.08 -13.28
C LEU A 65 -12.44 2.54 -13.75
N LYS A 66 -12.39 1.39 -14.42
CA LYS A 66 -11.16 0.87 -15.03
C LYS A 66 -10.58 1.83 -16.08
N HIS A 67 -11.43 2.38 -16.95
CA HIS A 67 -11.00 3.38 -17.91
C HIS A 67 -10.44 4.62 -17.21
N LYS A 68 -11.16 5.15 -16.21
CA LYS A 68 -10.70 6.32 -15.42
C LYS A 68 -9.38 6.06 -14.72
N PHE A 69 -9.17 4.87 -14.17
CA PHE A 69 -7.90 4.49 -13.54
C PHE A 69 -6.74 4.55 -14.53
N THR A 70 -6.94 4.11 -15.77
CA THR A 70 -5.90 4.19 -16.82
C THR A 70 -5.69 5.60 -17.38
N SER A 71 -6.65 6.50 -17.23
CA SER A 71 -6.62 7.82 -17.85
C SER A 71 -6.34 8.99 -16.88
N LEU A 72 -6.37 8.75 -15.57
CA LEU A 72 -6.21 9.78 -14.54
C LEU A 72 -5.02 9.47 -13.61
N PRO A 73 -4.41 10.50 -13.01
CA PRO A 73 -3.57 10.30 -11.84
C PRO A 73 -4.32 9.56 -10.73
N LEU A 74 -3.62 8.73 -9.96
CA LEU A 74 -4.22 7.89 -8.91
C LEU A 74 -5.05 8.71 -7.91
N THR A 75 -4.55 9.89 -7.52
CA THR A 75 -5.24 10.82 -6.61
C THR A 75 -6.55 11.36 -7.17
N ASP A 76 -6.67 11.53 -8.48
CA ASP A 76 -7.90 11.99 -9.14
C ASP A 76 -8.86 10.84 -9.44
N PHE A 77 -8.32 9.63 -9.69
CA PHE A 77 -9.13 8.41 -9.78
C PHE A 77 -9.94 8.17 -8.51
N TYR A 78 -9.32 8.24 -7.32
CA TYR A 78 -10.04 7.98 -6.06
C TYR A 78 -11.13 9.01 -5.74
N LYS A 79 -11.07 10.22 -6.31
CA LYS A 79 -12.18 11.19 -6.23
C LYS A 79 -13.39 10.78 -7.07
N CYS A 80 -13.19 9.93 -8.07
CA CYS A 80 -14.24 9.42 -8.95
C CYS A 80 -14.92 8.15 -8.40
N VAL A 81 -14.35 7.52 -7.35
CA VAL A 81 -14.88 6.30 -6.73
C VAL A 81 -16.06 6.67 -5.82
N PRO A 82 -17.30 6.21 -6.12
CA PRO A 82 -18.48 6.59 -5.34
C PRO A 82 -18.48 6.01 -3.93
N ALA A 83 -18.44 6.87 -2.91
CA ALA A 83 -18.42 6.47 -1.49
C ALA A 83 -19.64 5.65 -1.05
N ASN A 84 -20.78 5.82 -1.72
CA ASN A 84 -22.00 5.06 -1.43
C ASN A 84 -21.93 3.61 -1.93
N ARG A 85 -21.14 3.33 -2.97
CA ARG A 85 -20.97 2.00 -3.56
C ARG A 85 -19.75 1.28 -2.99
N TYR A 86 -18.70 2.03 -2.63
CA TYR A 86 -17.45 1.51 -2.09
C TYR A 86 -17.13 2.10 -0.71
N PRO A 87 -18.03 1.97 0.29
CA PRO A 87 -17.89 2.66 1.57
C PRO A 87 -16.68 2.21 2.38
N LYS A 88 -16.21 0.96 2.26
CA LYS A 88 -15.04 0.47 3.00
C LYS A 88 -13.75 0.88 2.31
N MET A 89 -13.67 0.75 0.98
CA MET A 89 -12.52 1.23 0.22
C MET A 89 -12.36 2.75 0.38
N HIS A 90 -13.45 3.52 0.38
CA HIS A 90 -13.40 4.97 0.53
C HIS A 90 -12.88 5.40 1.92
N LYS A 91 -13.23 4.66 2.98
CA LYS A 91 -12.71 4.92 4.35
C LYS A 91 -11.22 4.64 4.51
N GLN A 92 -10.64 3.80 3.65
CA GLN A 92 -9.25 3.36 3.74
C GLN A 92 -8.33 4.05 2.73
N ALA A 93 -8.87 4.52 1.61
CA ALA A 93 -8.12 5.17 0.53
C ALA A 93 -7.88 6.68 0.72
N GLN A 94 -8.56 7.33 1.69
CA GLN A 94 -8.53 8.79 1.91
C GLN A 94 -8.01 9.17 3.29
#